data_AF-A0AAV1JYE3-F1
#
_entry.id   AF-A0AAV1JYE3-F1
#
_cell.length_a   1.000
_cell.length_b   1.000
_cell.length_c   1.000
_cell.angle_alpha   90.00
_cell.angle_beta   90.00
_cell.angle_gamma   90.00
#
_symmetry.space_group_name_H-M   'P 1'
#
loop_
_entity.id
_entity.type
_entity.pdbx_description
1 polymer ?
#
loop_
_entity_poly.entity_id
_entity_poly.type
_entity_poly.pdbx_seq_one_letter_code
_entity_poly.pdbx_strand_id
1 'polypeptide(L)'
;MRGADLLAEKPPKTIKKETDYDLCPISTIKRLIRTETVQRWEEDYQNGETASTTTPFTPNSCSRGIMKRVGLDGETAQVLMGHGGLAAYLHRFKRKDSPVCACGDEV
;
A
#
# COMPACT_ATOMS: atom_id res chain seq x y z
N MET A 1 16.93 -61.62 -7.18
CA MET A 1 16.20 -60.38 -6.89
C MET A 1 15.86 -59.72 -8.21
N ARG A 2 14.58 -59.74 -8.62
CA ARG A 2 14.11 -59.19 -9.90
C ARG A 2 13.37 -57.87 -9.64
N GLY A 3 13.80 -56.81 -10.33
CA GLY A 3 12.94 -55.76 -10.88
C GLY A 3 12.34 -54.73 -9.92
N ALA A 4 13.16 -53.77 -9.45
CA ALA A 4 12.64 -52.46 -9.03
C ALA A 4 12.48 -51.48 -10.22
N ASP A 5 13.02 -51.82 -11.39
CA ASP A 5 13.07 -50.93 -12.57
C ASP A 5 11.80 -50.95 -13.46
N LEU A 6 10.77 -51.72 -13.08
CA LEU A 6 9.55 -51.88 -13.91
C LEU A 6 8.42 -50.90 -13.55
N LEU A 7 8.64 -49.99 -12.60
CA LEU A 7 7.63 -49.01 -12.14
C LEU A 7 7.79 -47.61 -12.76
N ALA A 8 8.61 -47.44 -13.79
CA ALA A 8 8.59 -46.24 -14.61
C ALA A 8 7.39 -46.28 -15.57
N GLU A 9 6.19 -46.05 -15.03
CA GLU A 9 5.03 -45.70 -15.83
C GLU A 9 5.41 -44.48 -16.68
N LYS A 10 5.39 -44.66 -18.00
CA LYS A 10 5.73 -43.58 -18.94
C LYS A 10 4.80 -42.42 -18.66
N PRO A 11 5.31 -41.19 -18.43
CA PRO A 11 4.43 -40.05 -18.23
C PRO A 11 3.49 -39.94 -19.44
N PRO A 12 2.18 -39.73 -19.24
CA PRO A 12 1.26 -39.53 -20.34
C PRO A 12 1.83 -38.42 -21.22
N LYS A 13 1.87 -38.65 -22.54
CA LYS A 13 2.29 -37.65 -23.51
C LYS A 13 1.47 -36.39 -23.21
N THR A 14 2.13 -35.33 -22.76
CA THR A 14 1.49 -34.05 -22.49
C THR A 14 0.85 -33.59 -23.79
N ILE A 15 -0.46 -33.74 -23.88
CA ILE A 15 -1.26 -33.07 -24.91
C ILE A 15 -0.95 -31.59 -24.69
N LYS A 16 -0.31 -30.96 -25.68
CA LYS A 16 -0.10 -29.52 -25.68
C LYS A 16 -1.50 -28.91 -25.73
N LYS A 17 -2.10 -28.66 -24.57
CA LYS A 17 -3.32 -27.85 -24.49
C LYS A 17 -2.95 -26.47 -25.02
N GLU A 18 -3.81 -25.92 -25.88
CA GLU A 18 -3.75 -24.51 -26.23
C GLU A 18 -3.68 -23.70 -24.93
N THR A 19 -2.75 -22.75 -24.90
CA THR A 19 -2.51 -21.96 -23.71
C THR A 19 -3.75 -21.13 -23.42
N ASP A 20 -4.31 -21.24 -22.21
CA ASP A 20 -5.53 -20.53 -21.78
C ASP A 20 -5.43 -19.00 -21.96
N TYR A 21 -4.20 -18.48 -22.02
CA TYR A 21 -3.88 -17.08 -22.31
C TYR A 21 -4.20 -16.62 -23.75
N ASP A 22 -4.55 -17.53 -24.67
CA ASP A 22 -4.98 -17.19 -26.03
C ASP A 22 -6.39 -16.57 -26.05
N LEU A 23 -7.22 -16.90 -25.05
CA LEU A 23 -8.58 -16.34 -24.88
C LEU A 23 -8.57 -14.96 -24.20
N CYS A 24 -7.54 -14.67 -23.41
CA CYS A 24 -7.38 -13.40 -22.72
C CYS A 24 -5.90 -13.02 -22.61
N PRO A 25 -5.47 -11.93 -23.28
CA PRO A 25 -4.09 -11.46 -23.19
C PRO A 25 -3.67 -11.23 -21.74
N ILE A 26 -2.47 -11.70 -21.39
CA ILE A 26 -1.90 -11.51 -20.04
C ILE A 26 -1.85 -10.03 -19.64
N SER A 27 -1.67 -9.13 -20.61
CA SER A 27 -1.72 -7.68 -20.38
C SER A 27 -3.08 -7.21 -19.85
N THR A 28 -4.17 -7.79 -20.34
CA THR A 28 -5.54 -7.50 -19.88
C THR A 28 -5.71 -7.92 -18.42
N ILE A 29 -5.30 -9.14 -18.07
CA ILE A 29 -5.39 -9.66 -16.70
C ILE A 29 -4.54 -8.80 -15.75
N LYS A 30 -3.28 -8.50 -16.13
CA LYS A 30 -2.39 -7.64 -15.34
C LYS A 30 -2.98 -6.25 -15.12
N ARG A 31 -3.60 -5.66 -16.15
CA ARG A 31 -4.28 -4.37 -16.02
C ARG A 31 -5.47 -4.45 -15.08
N LEU A 32 -6.30 -5.48 -15.18
CA LEU A 32 -7.44 -5.68 -14.27
C LEU A 32 -6.99 -5.77 -12.82
N ILE A 33 -6.02 -6.64 -12.53
CA ILE A 33 -5.44 -6.78 -11.18
C ILE A 33 -4.88 -5.45 -10.68
N ARG A 34 -4.16 -4.71 -11.54
CA ARG A 34 -3.61 -3.41 -11.17
C ARG A 34 -4.72 -2.41 -10.86
N THR A 35 -5.77 -2.34 -11.67
CA THR A 35 -6.91 -1.43 -11.46
C THR A 35 -7.62 -1.75 -10.16
N GLU A 36 -7.96 -3.02 -9.93
CA GLU A 36 -8.65 -3.47 -8.72
C GLU A 36 -7.82 -3.21 -7.46
N THR A 37 -6.52 -3.51 -7.51
CA THR A 37 -5.62 -3.25 -6.37
C THR A 37 -5.46 -1.76 -6.08
N VAL A 38 -5.40 -0.88 -7.10
CA VAL A 38 -5.40 0.57 -6.88
C VAL A 38 -6.71 1.03 -6.24
N GLN A 39 -7.84 0.57 -6.76
CA GLN A 39 -9.16 0.96 -6.26
C GLN A 39 -9.32 0.55 -4.79
N ARG A 40 -9.02 -0.71 -4.46
CA ARG A 40 -9.10 -1.19 -3.08
C ARG A 40 -8.20 -0.38 -2.15
N TRP A 41 -6.99 -0.07 -2.60
CA TRP A 41 -6.05 0.72 -1.79
C TRP A 41 -6.51 2.17 -1.62
N GLU A 42 -7.20 2.74 -2.60
CA GLU A 42 -7.87 4.04 -2.49
C GLU A 42 -9.02 3.99 -1.48
N GLU A 43 -9.87 2.97 -1.54
CA GLU A 43 -10.98 2.78 -0.59
C GLU A 43 -10.46 2.64 0.85
N ASP A 44 -9.45 1.79 1.07
CA ASP A 44 -8.80 1.63 2.37
C ASP A 44 -8.17 2.95 2.85
N TYR A 45 -7.62 3.74 1.93
CA TYR A 45 -6.98 5.02 2.24
C TYR A 45 -7.99 6.10 2.64
N GLN A 46 -9.13 6.18 1.93
CA GLN A 46 -10.19 7.16 2.23
C GLN A 46 -10.94 6.82 3.53
N ASN A 47 -11.13 5.54 3.82
CA ASN A 47 -11.89 5.08 4.98
C ASN A 47 -11.01 4.82 6.22
N GLY A 48 -9.69 4.78 6.06
CA GLY A 48 -8.76 4.49 7.15
C GLY A 48 -8.54 5.68 8.10
N GLU A 49 -8.59 5.42 9.40
CA GLU A 49 -8.33 6.45 10.42
C GLU A 49 -6.85 6.88 10.48
N THR A 50 -5.91 5.96 10.17
CA THR A 50 -4.47 6.20 10.29
C THR A 50 -3.97 7.37 9.43
N ALA A 51 -4.58 7.60 8.27
CA ALA A 51 -4.16 8.65 7.34
C ALA A 51 -4.86 10.00 7.57
N SER A 52 -5.86 10.07 8.46
CA SER A 52 -6.76 11.21 8.62
C SER A 52 -6.05 12.57 8.72
N THR A 53 -4.94 12.64 9.47
CA THR A 53 -4.15 13.87 9.62
C THR A 53 -3.39 14.26 8.36
N THR A 54 -2.97 13.29 7.55
CA THR A 54 -2.23 13.51 6.29
C THR A 54 -3.11 13.61 5.05
N THR A 55 -4.36 13.12 5.11
CA THR A 55 -5.33 13.15 4.00
C THR A 55 -5.51 14.54 3.39
N PRO A 56 -5.58 15.66 4.15
CA PRO A 56 -5.66 17.00 3.57
C PRO A 56 -4.50 17.36 2.64
N PHE A 57 -3.30 16.84 2.91
CA PHE A 57 -2.11 17.06 2.07
C PHE A 57 -1.97 16.05 0.94
N THR A 58 -2.62 14.89 1.10
CA THR A 58 -2.53 13.73 0.22
C THR A 58 -3.91 13.13 -0.01
N PRO A 59 -4.73 13.76 -0.88
CA PRO A 59 -6.16 13.48 -0.96
C PRO A 59 -6.50 12.15 -1.64
N ASN A 60 -5.52 11.47 -2.22
CA ASN A 60 -5.69 10.14 -2.81
C ASN A 60 -4.43 9.30 -2.63
N SER A 61 -4.57 7.99 -2.76
CA SER A 61 -3.49 7.03 -2.58
C SER A 61 -2.32 7.24 -3.58
N CYS A 62 -2.60 7.76 -4.77
CA CYS A 62 -1.61 8.06 -5.81
C CYS A 62 -0.68 9.24 -5.44
N SER A 63 -1.14 10.16 -4.58
CA SER A 63 -0.36 11.31 -4.14
C SER A 63 0.88 10.94 -3.30
N ARG A 64 0.97 9.70 -2.81
CA ARG A 64 2.20 9.15 -2.19
C ARG A 64 3.41 9.20 -3.12
N GLY A 65 3.21 9.10 -4.44
CA GLY A 65 4.28 9.28 -5.43
C GLY A 65 4.88 10.70 -5.40
N ILE A 66 4.08 11.70 -5.03
CA ILE A 66 4.53 13.10 -4.86
C ILE A 66 5.38 13.20 -3.59
N MET A 67 4.92 12.61 -2.47
CA MET A 67 5.69 12.60 -1.21
C MET A 67 7.10 12.02 -1.37
N LYS A 68 7.26 10.97 -2.19
CA LYS A 68 8.60 10.41 -2.49
C LYS A 68 9.52 11.38 -3.22
N ARG A 69 8.97 12.28 -4.04
CA ARG A 69 9.75 13.30 -4.77
C ARG A 69 10.06 14.52 -3.91
N VAL A 70 9.21 14.82 -2.94
CA VAL A 70 9.39 15.94 -2.00
C VAL A 70 10.58 15.70 -1.05
N GLY A 71 11.01 14.45 -0.87
CA GLY A 71 12.18 14.14 -0.04
C GLY A 71 11.89 14.42 1.44
N LEU A 72 10.90 13.72 1.99
CA LEU A 72 10.50 13.89 3.39
C LEU A 72 11.63 13.45 4.33
N ASP A 73 12.12 14.39 5.13
CA ASP A 73 12.93 14.10 6.31
C ASP A 73 12.05 13.87 7.56
N GLY A 74 12.69 13.51 8.67
CA GLY A 74 11.98 13.21 9.91
C GLY A 74 11.18 14.39 10.46
N GLU A 75 11.70 15.61 10.33
CA GLU A 75 11.04 16.83 10.80
C GLU A 75 9.81 17.16 9.96
N THR A 76 9.94 17.11 8.63
CA THR A 76 8.83 17.36 7.70
C THR A 76 7.74 16.31 7.87
N ALA A 77 8.11 15.04 8.07
CA ALA A 77 7.16 13.98 8.36
C ALA A 77 6.40 14.23 9.68
N GLN A 78 7.09 14.64 10.74
CA GLN A 78 6.44 14.98 12.01
C GLN A 78 5.49 16.17 11.87
N VAL A 79 5.87 17.22 11.14
CA VAL A 79 5.01 18.38 10.87
C VAL A 79 3.74 17.96 10.12
N LEU A 80 3.87 17.17 9.05
CA LEU A 80 2.73 16.71 8.23
C LEU A 80 1.77 15.81 9.03
N MET A 81 2.31 15.00 9.93
CA MET A 81 1.53 14.10 10.79
C MET A 81 0.99 14.81 12.05
N GLY A 82 1.31 16.09 12.27
CA GLY A 82 0.90 16.82 13.47
C GLY A 82 1.57 16.33 14.77
N HIS A 83 2.75 15.72 14.66
CA HIS A 83 3.56 15.23 15.76
C HIS A 83 4.57 16.26 16.28
N GLY A 84 5.21 15.92 17.40
CA GLY A 84 6.28 16.73 18.01
C GLY A 84 5.78 18.03 18.66
N GLY A 85 6.67 19.02 18.75
CA GLY A 85 6.42 20.29 19.44
C GLY A 85 5.51 21.28 18.71
N LEU A 86 5.05 20.95 17.49
CA LEU A 86 4.22 21.83 16.67
C LEU A 86 2.89 22.16 17.36
N ALA A 87 2.28 21.20 18.04
CA ALA A 87 1.05 21.39 18.80
C ALA A 87 1.21 22.45 19.90
N ALA A 88 2.27 22.34 20.70
CA ALA A 88 2.60 23.29 21.76
C ALA A 88 2.90 24.68 21.19
N TYR A 89 3.57 24.75 20.04
CA TYR A 89 3.84 26.01 19.36
C TYR A 89 2.56 26.70 18.86
N LEU A 90 1.69 25.96 18.16
CA LEU A 90 0.41 26.49 17.65
C LEU A 90 -0.55 26.91 18.78
N HIS A 91 -0.52 26.22 19.92
CA HIS A 91 -1.30 26.58 21.10
C HIS A 91 -0.93 27.97 21.65
N ARG A 92 0.36 28.37 21.59
CA ARG A 92 0.80 29.74 21.99
C ARG A 92 0.09 30.84 21.19
N PHE A 93 -0.26 30.55 19.95
CA PHE A 93 -0.98 31.48 19.06
C PHE A 93 -2.51 31.27 19.06
N LYS A 94 -3.05 30.44 19.96
CA LYS A 94 -4.49 30.11 20.04
C LYS A 94 -5.04 29.54 18.73
N ARG A 95 -4.21 28.79 17.99
CA ARG A 95 -4.59 28.08 16.74
C ARG A 95 -4.89 26.61 16.94
N LYS A 96 -4.58 26.08 18.13
CA LYS A 96 -4.89 24.72 18.57
C LYS A 96 -5.34 24.79 20.02
N ASP A 97 -6.34 24.01 20.40
CA ASP A 97 -6.94 24.04 21.74
C ASP A 97 -6.09 23.33 22.81
N SER A 98 -5.26 22.36 22.40
CA SER A 98 -4.37 21.62 23.29
C SER A 98 -2.92 21.69 22.81
N PRO A 99 -1.95 21.94 23.72
CA PRO A 99 -0.53 21.92 23.39
C PRO A 99 0.02 20.49 23.22
N VAL A 100 -0.75 19.46 23.59
CA VAL A 100 -0.30 18.07 23.62
C VAL A 100 -0.42 17.42 22.23
N CYS A 101 0.51 16.51 21.92
CA CYS A 101 0.43 15.68 20.73
C CYS A 101 -0.64 14.59 20.91
N ALA A 102 -1.34 14.22 19.84
CA ALA A 102 -2.34 13.13 19.88
C ALA A 102 -1.74 11.77 20.28
N CYS A 103 -0.43 11.59 20.15
CA CYS A 103 0.26 10.38 20.58
C CYS A 103 0.26 10.19 22.10
N GLY A 104 0.03 11.24 22.90
CA GLY A 104 0.14 11.17 24.36
C GLY A 104 1.55 10.81 24.84
N ASP A 105 1.86 11.13 26.09
CA ASP A 105 3.07 10.64 26.75
C ASP A 105 2.83 9.18 27.18
N GLU A 106 2.84 8.23 26.25
CA GLU A 106 3.01 6.81 26.61
C GLU A 106 4.49 6.44 26.47
N VAL A 107 5.22 6.61 27.58
CA VAL A 107 6.46 5.89 27.91
C VAL A 107 6.19 5.09 29.17
#